data_AF-A0A948FP57-F1
#
_entry.id   AF-A0A948FP57-F1
#
_cell.length_a   1.000
_cell.length_b   1.000
_cell.length_c   1.000
_cell.angle_alpha   90.00
_cell.angle_beta   90.00
_cell.angle_gamma   90.00
#
_symmetry.space_group_name_H-M   'P 1'
#
loop_
_entity.id
_entity.type
_entity.pdbx_description
1 polymer ?
#
loop_
_entity_poly.entity_id
_entity_poly.type
_entity_poly.pdbx_seq_one_letter_code
_entity_poly.pdbx_strand_id
1 'polypeptide(L)' 'MKIGLIGLPQAGKKTLFRLLTRYTFSEKDLAANKNIKSFFQIKDPRFDHLVSAYKPKKEARGGV' A
#
# COMPACT_ATOMS: atom_id res chain seq x y z
N MET A 1 -2.46 11.55 2.14
CA MET A 1 -1.83 11.95 0.85
C MET A 1 -1.94 10.80 -0.16
N LYS A 2 -1.76 11.03 -1.46
CA LYS A 2 -1.88 10.00 -2.52
C LYS A 2 -0.65 10.05 -3.44
N ILE A 3 -0.16 8.89 -3.89
CA ILE A 3 0.93 8.76 -4.85
C ILE A 3 0.41 7.97 -6.06
N GLY A 4 0.71 8.44 -7.28
CA GLY A 4 0.34 7.77 -8.53
C GLY A 4 1.51 6.96 -9.10
N LEU A 5 1.23 5.76 -9.60
CA LEU A 5 2.20 4.96 -10.37
C LEU A 5 2.02 5.24 -11.86
N ILE A 6 3.03 5.86 -12.48
CA ILE A 6 3.05 6.26 -13.89
C ILE A 6 4.20 5.52 -14.60
N GLY A 7 4.06 5.29 -15.91
CA GLY A 7 5.11 4.69 -16.74
C GLY A 7 4.55 4.11 -18.03
N LEU A 8 5.39 3.41 -18.81
CA LEU A 8 4.99 2.83 -20.09
C LEU A 8 4.01 1.64 -19.94
N PRO A 9 3.30 1.25 -21.01
CA PRO A 9 2.60 -0.03 -21.07
C PRO A 9 3.56 -1.19 -20.75
N GLN A 10 3.06 -2.21 -20.05
CA GLN A 10 3.83 -3.41 -19.69
C GLN A 10 5.09 -3.21 -18.81
N ALA A 11 5.37 -2.00 -18.32
CA ALA A 11 6.49 -1.71 -17.41
C ALA A 11 6.33 -2.28 -15.97
N GLY A 12 5.45 -3.26 -15.75
CA GLY A 12 5.26 -3.89 -14.43
C GLY A 12 4.48 -3.07 -13.38
N LYS A 13 3.91 -1.91 -13.72
CA LYS A 13 3.19 -1.03 -12.77
C LYS A 13 2.08 -1.73 -11.98
N LYS A 14 1.32 -2.62 -12.63
CA LYS A 14 0.26 -3.42 -11.97
C LYS A 14 0.83 -4.39 -10.95
N THR A 15 1.95 -5.03 -11.29
CA THR A 15 2.67 -5.95 -10.40
C THR A 15 3.21 -5.22 -9.17
N LEU A 16 3.85 -4.06 -9.37
CA LEU A 16 4.35 -3.25 -8.25
C LEU A 16 3.21 -2.77 -7.34
N PHE A 17 2.11 -2.28 -7.93
CA PHE A 17 0.92 -1.88 -7.15
C PHE A 17 0.41 -3.03 -6.28
N ARG A 18 0.28 -4.24 -6.86
CA ARG A 18 -0.13 -5.45 -6.15
C ARG A 18 0.83 -5.79 -5.01
N LEU A 19 2.15 -5.72 -5.23
CA LEU A 19 3.13 -6.03 -4.19
C LEU A 19 3.06 -5.06 -3.00
N LEU A 20 2.90 -3.77 -3.27
CA LEU A 20 2.83 -2.75 -2.23
C LEU A 20 1.53 -2.83 -1.43
N THR A 21 0.40 -3.01 -2.11
CA THR A 21 -0.93 -2.87 -1.52
C THR A 21 -1.60 -4.20 -1.20
N ARG A 22 -1.02 -5.31 -1.66
CA ARG A 22 -1.64 -6.65 -1.66
C ARG A 22 -2.99 -6.72 -2.37
N TYR A 23 -3.31 -5.70 -3.19
CA TYR A 23 -4.58 -5.61 -3.88
C TYR A 23 -4.68 -6.63 -5.02
N THR A 24 -5.75 -7.42 -5.02
CA THR A 24 -6.09 -8.36 -6.09
C THR A 24 -7.01 -7.69 -7.10
N PHE A 25 -6.54 -7.54 -8.34
CA PHE A 25 -7.33 -6.96 -9.43
C PHE A 25 -8.40 -7.96 -9.87
N SER A 26 -9.67 -7.56 -9.86
CA SER A 26 -10.75 -8.31 -10.51
C SER A 26 -10.84 -7.98 -12.00
N GLU A 27 -11.53 -8.82 -12.78
CA GLU A 27 -11.81 -8.53 -14.19
C GLU A 27 -12.57 -7.21 -14.38
N LYS A 28 -13.48 -6.89 -13.46
CA LYS A 28 -14.20 -5.60 -13.46
C LYS A 28 -13.25 -4.42 -13.27
N ASP A 29 -12.26 -4.54 -12.40
CA ASP A 29 -11.27 -3.48 -12.16
C ASP A 29 -10.39 -3.24 -13.39
N LEU A 30 -10.08 -4.31 -14.12
CA LEU A 30 -9.30 -4.25 -15.35
C LEU A 30 -10.10 -3.67 -16.52
N ALA A 31 -11.41 -3.93 -16.57
CA ALA A 31 -12.31 -3.44 -17.61
C ALA A 31 -12.79 -1.99 -17.37
N ALA A 32 -12.86 -1.55 -16.11
CA ALA A 32 -13.50 -0.28 -15.75
C ALA A 32 -12.74 0.99 -16.18
N ASN A 33 -11.53 0.90 -16.73
CA ASN A 33 -10.67 2.05 -17.10
C ASN A 33 -10.60 3.15 -16.01
N LYS A 34 -10.76 2.77 -14.73
CA LYS A 34 -10.74 3.68 -13.59
C LYS A 34 -9.43 3.53 -12.82
N ASN A 35 -8.99 4.65 -12.22
CA ASN A 35 -7.84 4.64 -11.32
C ASN A 35 -8.17 3.91 -10.03
N ILE A 36 -7.47 2.80 -9.80
CA ILE A 36 -7.58 1.99 -8.58
C ILE A 36 -6.74 2.64 -7.47
N LYS A 37 -7.32 2.74 -6.28
CA LYS A 37 -6.69 3.32 -5.09
C LYS A 37 -6.64 2.26 -4.01
N SER A 38 -5.50 2.15 -3.33
CA SER A 38 -5.35 1.30 -2.15
C SER A 38 -4.32 1.92 -1.21
N PHE A 39 -4.35 1.47 0.04
CA PHE A 39 -3.47 1.91 1.11
C PHE A 39 -2.51 0.78 1.48
N PHE A 40 -1.34 1.14 1.99
CA PHE A 40 -0.40 0.18 2.54
C PHE A 40 0.21 0.75 3.82
N GLN A 41 0.51 -0.14 4.76
CA GLN A 41 1.17 0.23 6.00
C GLN A 41 2.66 0.49 5.76
N ILE A 42 3.14 1.61 6.30
CA ILE A 42 4.56 1.94 6.28
C ILE A 42 5.27 1.06 7.31
N LYS A 43 6.33 0.39 6.86
CA LYS A 43 7.26 -0.34 7.74
C LYS A 43 8.29 0.65 8.26
N ASP A 44 8.25 0.93 9.57
CA ASP A 44 9.20 1.83 10.24
C ASP A 44 9.80 1.13 11.46
N PRO A 45 11.09 0.74 11.42
CA PRO A 45 11.78 0.10 12.54
C PRO A 45 11.79 0.95 13.81
N ARG A 46 11.71 2.29 13.69
CA ARG A 46 11.67 3.19 14.86
C ARG A 46 10.34 3.08 15.59
N PHE A 47 9.25 2.88 14.84
CA PHE A 47 7.93 2.61 15.42
C PHE A 47 7.97 1.28 16.18
N ASP A 48 8.54 0.23 15.57
CA ASP A 48 8.66 -1.09 16.19
C ASP A 48 9.46 -1.03 17.50
N HIS A 49 10.55 -0.26 17.52
CA HIS A 49 11.34 -0.01 18.72
C HIS A 49 10.52 0.68 19.83
N LEU A 50 9.76 1.73 19.50
CA LEU A 50 8.94 2.45 20.48
C LEU A 50 7.82 1.57 21.05
N VAL A 51 7.17 0.78 20.21
CA VAL A 51 6.16 -0.19 20.65
C VAL A 51 6.76 -1.20 21.63
N SER A 52 7.94 -1.73 21.32
CA SER A 52 8.64 -2.69 22.19
C SER A 52 9.05 -2.07 23.53
N ALA A 53 9.56 -0.84 23.52
CA ALA A 53 10.03 -0.14 24.71
C ALA A 53 8.88 0.27 25.65
N TYR A 54 7.77 0.76 25.11
CA TYR A 54 6.69 1.36 25.91
C TYR A 54 5.47 0.45 26.11
N LYS A 55 5.35 -0.65 25.37
CA LYS A 55 4.24 -1.62 25.44
C LYS A 55 2.86 -0.95 25.58
N PRO A 56 2.49 -0.07 24.64
CA PRO A 56 1.27 0.73 24.75
C PRO A 56 0.02 -0.15 24.67
N LYS A 57 -1.09 0.33 25.24
CA LYS A 57 -2.40 -0.36 25.13
C LYS A 57 -2.96 -0.38 23.70
N LYS A 58 -2.48 0.52 22.83
CA LYS A 58 -2.90 0.63 21.43
C LYS A 58 -1.72 1.05 20.56
N GLU A 59 -1.63 0.43 19.39
CA GLU A 59 -0.66 0.74 18.36
C GLU A 59 -1.40 1.22 17.09
N ALA A 60 -0.89 2.26 16.45
CA ALA A 60 -1.42 2.75 15.18
C ALA A 60 -0.26 3.06 14.23
N ARG A 61 -0.11 2.25 13.19
CA ARG A 61 0.89 2.45 12.14
C ARG A 61 0.40 3.47 11.12
N GLY A 62 1.33 4.22 10.53
CA GLY A 62 1.01 5.09 9.41
C GLY A 62 0.59 4.26 8.19
N GLY A 63 -0.62 4.49 7.67
CA GLY A 63 -1.10 3.82 6.45
C GLY A 63 -2.51 3.23 6.51
N VAL A 64 -3.37 3.67 7.43
CA VAL A 64 -4.81 3.36 7.44
C VAL A 64 -5.57 4.67 7.62
#